data_AF-A0A1L9T005-F1
#
_entry.id   AF-A0A1L9T005-F1
#
_cell.length_a   1.000
_cell.length_b   1.000
_cell.length_c   1.000
_cell.angle_alpha   90.00
_cell.angle_beta   90.00
_cell.angle_gamma   90.00
#
_symmetry.space_group_name_H-M   'P 1'
#
loop_
_entity.id
_entity.type
_entity.pdbx_description
1 polymer ?
#
loop_
_entity_poly.entity_id
_entity_poly.type
_entity_poly.pdbx_seq_one_letter_code
_entity_poly.pdbx_strand_id
1 'polypeptide(L)'
;MFSILRSADPPRTRNAENNPIKYEGGRSSVTFSAPGSHYIMTHRIPPTSKENGVSIIEPPFHYHIYQDEFFHVRSGKGNFYRGVEKEPFAILSDEPGGQVTASVKAGNYHRFENATETQDLVVDIHLSPESYENEQQFFRNFFGYLDDCKMAKREPSIFQLLVFLHSADTPLAVPLPWEFLGRVASRILLTSAAYWGRVGDGNGVLHKRRVPYVSDATYLQTLDIWIPNQGIEGLATAADSSAGIPTRKGPWIVYIHGGAWRDPLVDSSSFEAAALRLLGKTSQEERPSIAGVASLNYRLSQHPLHPTHPSPPREPGAPVDAARTAKHPDHIRDVLAGISYLQNIGALRMGYILAGHSCGAMLAFQAAMDQKRWGLDGTISLQKPQVIVGLNGLYDLPRFLLRPDETHKDMAPIYDAFTRGAFGPDKEVWASACPTAVDDWGTEWPEGRKVVLAQSHTDELVPYSQTDQMKSHLTSRAGTQLKVQEVAATGKHNELWQSPEELVQILLAVVESFEGLD
;
A
#
# COMPACT_ATOMS: atom_id res chain seq x y z
N MET A 1 1.83 -13.67 26.02
CA MET A 1 0.64 -13.60 26.90
C MET A 1 -0.47 -12.65 26.40
N PHE A 2 -0.46 -12.16 25.15
CA PHE A 2 -1.53 -11.29 24.58
C PHE A 2 -2.43 -11.96 23.52
N SER A 3 -2.26 -13.27 23.29
CA SER A 3 -3.05 -14.06 22.33
C SER A 3 -4.54 -14.22 22.70
N ILE A 4 -4.95 -13.69 23.86
CA ILE A 4 -6.32 -13.80 24.39
C ILE A 4 -7.18 -12.62 23.92
N LEU A 5 -6.59 -11.59 23.30
CA LEU A 5 -7.31 -10.38 22.88
C LEU A 5 -7.89 -10.43 21.45
N ARG A 6 -7.81 -11.57 20.75
CA ARG A 6 -8.39 -11.70 19.40
C ARG A 6 -9.15 -13.02 19.22
N SER A 7 -10.43 -12.90 18.92
CA SER A 7 -11.22 -13.95 18.28
C SER A 7 -10.80 -14.06 16.81
N ALA A 8 -10.69 -15.28 16.28
CA ALA A 8 -10.42 -15.50 14.85
C ALA A 8 -11.39 -14.67 13.97
N ASP A 9 -10.88 -14.10 12.88
CA ASP A 9 -11.69 -13.30 11.96
C ASP A 9 -12.87 -14.13 11.41
N PRO A 10 -14.04 -13.51 11.16
CA PRO A 10 -15.14 -14.20 10.51
C PRO A 10 -14.80 -14.52 9.04
N PRO A 11 -15.45 -15.53 8.44
CA PRO A 11 -15.41 -15.71 6.99
C PRO A 11 -15.83 -14.43 6.28
N ARG A 12 -15.03 -13.97 5.31
CA ARG A 12 -15.25 -12.69 4.65
C ARG A 12 -16.22 -12.81 3.48
N THR A 13 -17.21 -11.93 3.40
CA THR A 13 -18.11 -11.81 2.26
C THR A 13 -17.45 -11.02 1.13
N ARG A 14 -17.48 -11.52 -0.11
CA ARG A 14 -16.96 -10.80 -1.28
C ARG A 14 -17.96 -9.73 -1.73
N ASN A 15 -17.69 -8.48 -1.33
CA ASN A 15 -18.50 -7.30 -1.65
C ASN A 15 -17.79 -6.28 -2.54
N ALA A 16 -16.67 -6.63 -3.18
CA ALA A 16 -15.85 -5.68 -3.94
C ALA A 16 -16.60 -5.04 -5.13
N GLU A 17 -17.40 -5.83 -5.86
CA GLU A 17 -18.09 -5.40 -7.10
C GLU A 17 -19.57 -5.02 -6.87
N ASN A 18 -20.08 -5.20 -5.65
CA ASN A 18 -21.50 -4.99 -5.37
C ASN A 18 -21.85 -3.50 -5.26
N ASN A 19 -22.89 -3.06 -5.97
CA ASN A 19 -23.51 -1.75 -5.80
C ASN A 19 -25.00 -1.86 -6.19
N PRO A 20 -25.97 -1.80 -5.24
CA PRO A 20 -25.77 -1.52 -3.82
C PRO A 20 -25.03 -2.64 -3.08
N ILE A 21 -24.26 -2.27 -2.06
CA ILE A 21 -23.76 -3.22 -1.06
C ILE A 21 -24.91 -3.49 -0.10
N LYS A 22 -25.29 -4.75 0.04
CA LYS A 22 -26.35 -5.20 0.94
C LYS A 22 -25.72 -5.79 2.19
N TYR A 23 -26.23 -5.40 3.35
CA TYR A 23 -25.83 -5.91 4.66
C TYR A 23 -27.05 -6.48 5.40
N GLU A 24 -26.82 -7.24 6.46
CA GLU A 24 -27.85 -7.76 7.36
C GLU A 24 -28.94 -8.54 6.61
N GLY A 25 -28.52 -9.37 5.64
CA GLY A 25 -29.43 -10.14 4.78
C GLY A 25 -30.24 -9.27 3.80
N GLY A 26 -29.78 -8.05 3.49
CA GLY A 26 -30.46 -7.10 2.62
C GLY A 26 -31.43 -6.15 3.32
N ARG A 27 -31.46 -6.15 4.66
CA ARG A 27 -32.25 -5.19 5.45
C ARG A 27 -31.68 -3.78 5.37
N SER A 28 -30.36 -3.66 5.31
CA SER A 28 -29.65 -2.39 5.16
C SER A 28 -28.76 -2.40 3.91
N SER A 29 -28.46 -1.22 3.39
CA SER A 29 -27.59 -1.10 2.22
C SER A 29 -26.92 0.26 2.09
N VAL A 30 -25.77 0.27 1.42
CA VAL A 30 -25.10 1.49 0.94
C VAL A 30 -25.00 1.41 -0.59
N THR A 31 -25.45 2.45 -1.27
CA THR A 31 -25.37 2.59 -2.74
C THR A 31 -24.41 3.73 -3.08
N PHE A 32 -23.48 3.52 -3.99
CA PHE A 32 -22.57 4.57 -4.46
C PHE A 32 -23.02 5.14 -5.81
N SER A 33 -23.00 6.46 -5.93
CA SER A 33 -23.18 7.20 -7.17
C SER A 33 -21.85 7.32 -7.93
N ALA A 34 -21.86 7.94 -9.12
CA ALA A 34 -20.61 8.27 -9.83
C ALA A 34 -19.83 9.38 -9.10
N PRO A 35 -18.48 9.46 -9.25
CA PRO A 35 -17.67 10.55 -8.70
C PRO A 35 -18.19 11.94 -9.09
N GLY A 36 -18.11 12.92 -8.18
CA GLY A 36 -18.60 14.27 -8.41
C GLY A 36 -20.13 14.43 -8.43
N SER A 37 -20.88 13.38 -8.08
CA SER A 37 -22.33 13.49 -7.88
C SER A 37 -22.65 14.36 -6.67
N HIS A 38 -23.77 15.08 -6.71
CA HIS A 38 -24.21 15.93 -5.60
C HIS A 38 -24.34 15.16 -4.26
N TYR A 39 -24.69 13.88 -4.34
CA TYR A 39 -24.61 12.93 -3.24
C TYR A 39 -23.90 11.67 -3.71
N ILE A 40 -22.83 11.31 -3.02
CA ILE A 40 -21.92 10.23 -3.43
C ILE A 40 -22.40 8.87 -2.95
N MET A 41 -23.19 8.84 -1.87
CA MET A 41 -23.73 7.60 -1.33
C MET A 41 -25.14 7.76 -0.78
N THR A 42 -25.92 6.69 -0.86
CA THR A 42 -27.26 6.58 -0.28
C THR A 42 -27.27 5.44 0.72
N HIS A 43 -27.60 5.73 1.97
CA HIS A 43 -27.78 4.75 3.04
C HIS A 43 -29.26 4.43 3.20
N ARG A 44 -29.60 3.13 3.31
CA ARG A 44 -30.93 2.64 3.67
C ARG A 44 -30.84 1.94 5.02
N ILE A 45 -31.34 2.60 6.07
CA ILE A 45 -31.22 2.18 7.46
C ILE A 45 -32.58 1.69 7.97
N PRO A 46 -32.72 0.40 8.31
CA PRO A 46 -33.98 -0.13 8.83
C PRO A 46 -34.26 0.35 10.27
N PRO A 47 -35.52 0.30 10.72
CA PRO A 47 -35.87 0.52 12.12
C PRO A 47 -35.11 -0.40 13.07
N THR A 48 -34.72 0.14 14.22
CA THR A 48 -34.21 -0.66 15.34
C THR A 48 -35.34 -1.54 15.88
N SER A 49 -35.10 -2.85 16.00
CA SER A 49 -36.10 -3.79 16.52
C SER A 49 -35.50 -4.74 17.56
N LYS A 50 -36.35 -5.33 18.41
CA LYS A 50 -35.92 -6.31 19.43
C LYS A 50 -35.26 -7.54 18.82
N GLU A 51 -35.68 -7.94 17.61
CA GLU A 51 -35.17 -9.12 16.93
C GLU A 51 -33.78 -8.88 16.33
N ASN A 52 -33.57 -7.71 15.73
CA ASN A 52 -32.38 -7.47 14.91
C ASN A 52 -31.39 -6.45 15.49
N GLY A 53 -31.78 -5.75 16.55
CA GLY A 53 -31.02 -4.66 17.15
C GLY A 53 -30.90 -3.42 16.26
N VAL A 54 -29.93 -2.59 16.59
CA VAL A 54 -29.51 -1.42 15.80
C VAL A 54 -28.82 -1.91 14.52
N SER A 55 -29.06 -1.22 13.41
CA SER A 55 -28.41 -1.54 12.13
C SER A 55 -26.92 -1.25 12.20
N ILE A 56 -26.09 -2.09 11.59
CA ILE A 56 -24.64 -1.91 11.60
C ILE A 56 -24.17 -0.66 10.82
N ILE A 57 -25.02 -0.14 9.94
CA ILE A 57 -24.73 1.08 9.15
C ILE A 57 -25.22 2.36 9.83
N GLU A 58 -25.83 2.24 11.02
CA GLU A 58 -26.10 3.39 11.89
C GLU A 58 -24.80 3.75 12.61
N PRO A 59 -24.18 4.90 12.29
CA PRO A 59 -22.84 5.19 12.79
C PRO A 59 -22.88 5.57 14.27
N PRO A 60 -21.89 5.11 15.07
CA PRO A 60 -21.70 5.68 16.41
C PRO A 60 -21.27 7.14 16.30
N PHE A 61 -21.15 7.82 17.45
CA PHE A 61 -20.54 9.16 17.46
C PHE A 61 -19.10 9.08 16.91
N HIS A 62 -18.85 9.84 15.84
CA HIS A 62 -17.57 9.84 15.13
C HIS A 62 -17.25 11.23 14.58
N TYR A 63 -15.98 11.44 14.23
CA TYR A 63 -15.49 12.68 13.63
C TYR A 63 -15.17 12.48 12.16
N HIS A 64 -15.54 13.46 11.34
CA HIS A 64 -14.83 13.79 10.10
C HIS A 64 -13.90 14.96 10.39
N ILE A 65 -12.59 14.77 10.39
CA ILE A 65 -11.64 15.81 10.84
C ILE A 65 -11.45 16.91 9.79
N TYR A 66 -11.44 16.53 8.51
CA TYR A 66 -11.12 17.41 7.39
C TYR A 66 -12.27 17.52 6.37
N GLN A 67 -13.38 16.81 6.59
CA GLN A 67 -14.51 16.78 5.67
C GLN A 67 -15.76 17.36 6.34
N ASP A 68 -16.46 18.24 5.63
CA ASP A 68 -17.85 18.59 5.91
C ASP A 68 -18.76 17.46 5.41
N GLU A 69 -19.84 17.18 6.14
CA GLU A 69 -20.81 16.15 5.77
C GLU A 69 -22.20 16.76 5.57
N PHE A 70 -22.86 16.38 4.47
CA PHE A 70 -24.16 16.90 4.07
C PHE A 70 -25.15 15.75 3.93
N PHE A 71 -26.36 15.96 4.44
CA PHE A 71 -27.42 14.98 4.49
C PHE A 71 -28.64 15.45 3.71
N HIS A 72 -29.29 14.53 3.01
CA HIS A 72 -30.61 14.73 2.42
C HIS A 72 -31.48 13.48 2.60
N VAL A 73 -32.59 13.61 3.32
CA VAL A 73 -33.53 12.51 3.51
C VAL A 73 -34.42 12.39 2.26
N ARG A 74 -34.33 11.23 1.61
CA ARG A 74 -35.21 10.86 0.49
C ARG A 74 -36.55 10.31 0.98
N SER A 75 -36.51 9.52 2.04
CA SER A 75 -37.72 8.95 2.65
C SER A 75 -37.50 8.57 4.10
N GLY A 76 -38.58 8.60 4.89
CA GLY A 76 -38.55 8.25 6.31
C GLY A 76 -38.13 9.42 7.20
N LYS A 77 -37.75 9.12 8.44
CA LYS A 77 -37.41 10.13 9.45
C LYS A 77 -36.16 9.73 10.22
N GLY A 78 -35.27 10.69 10.44
CA GLY A 78 -34.00 10.47 11.14
C GLY A 78 -33.69 11.56 12.16
N ASN A 79 -33.12 11.15 13.29
CA ASN A 79 -32.61 12.06 14.32
C ASN A 79 -31.11 12.25 14.11
N PHE A 80 -30.65 13.49 14.06
CA PHE A 80 -29.24 13.85 13.84
C PHE A 80 -28.71 14.57 15.07
N TYR A 81 -27.65 14.02 15.67
CA TYR A 81 -27.07 14.50 16.93
C TYR A 81 -25.67 15.04 16.68
N ARG A 82 -25.28 16.07 17.42
CA ARG A 82 -23.91 16.61 17.41
C ARG A 82 -23.49 16.95 18.82
N GLY A 83 -22.21 16.79 19.13
CA GLY A 83 -21.70 17.12 20.46
C GLY A 83 -22.23 16.18 21.55
N VAL A 84 -22.26 16.66 22.80
CA VAL A 84 -22.72 15.90 23.98
C VAL A 84 -24.22 16.07 24.28
N GLU A 85 -24.93 16.81 23.43
CA GLU A 85 -26.35 17.10 23.65
C GLU A 85 -27.20 15.84 23.48
N LYS A 86 -28.20 15.68 24.37
CA LYS A 86 -29.13 14.55 24.32
C LYS A 86 -30.17 14.69 23.21
N GLU A 87 -30.49 15.92 22.85
CA GLU A 87 -31.48 16.22 21.83
C GLU A 87 -30.82 16.28 20.45
N PRO A 88 -31.52 15.87 19.38
CA PRO A 88 -31.01 16.03 18.02
C PRO A 88 -30.94 17.50 17.65
N PHE A 89 -29.86 17.91 16.97
CA PHE A 89 -29.76 19.26 16.42
C PHE A 89 -30.62 19.44 15.16
N ALA A 90 -30.99 18.33 14.52
CA ALA A 90 -31.91 18.30 13.39
C ALA A 90 -32.72 16.99 13.40
N ILE A 91 -34.01 17.10 13.09
CA ILE A 91 -34.88 15.97 12.81
C ILE A 91 -35.24 16.08 11.33
N LEU A 92 -34.69 15.17 10.52
CA LEU A 92 -34.93 15.19 9.08
C LEU A 92 -36.06 14.24 8.71
N SER A 93 -36.96 14.65 7.81
CA SER A 93 -38.10 13.85 7.38
C SER A 93 -38.60 14.24 6.00
N ASP A 94 -39.14 13.26 5.27
CA ASP A 94 -39.91 13.45 4.03
C ASP A 94 -41.38 13.87 4.24
N GLU A 95 -41.82 14.03 5.50
CA GLU A 95 -43.17 14.50 5.82
C GLU A 95 -43.41 15.94 5.31
N PRO A 96 -44.64 16.29 4.87
CA PRO A 96 -44.95 17.64 4.40
C PRO A 96 -44.60 18.73 5.42
N GLY A 97 -43.72 19.66 5.02
CA GLY A 97 -43.24 20.74 5.89
C GLY A 97 -42.09 20.36 6.82
N GLY A 98 -41.60 19.12 6.75
CA GLY A 98 -40.40 18.66 7.46
C GLY A 98 -39.10 19.22 6.89
N GLN A 99 -38.06 19.28 7.72
CA GLN A 99 -36.71 19.59 7.27
C GLN A 99 -36.14 18.37 6.53
N VAL A 100 -35.67 18.54 5.29
CA VAL A 100 -35.13 17.40 4.49
C VAL A 100 -33.61 17.36 4.42
N THR A 101 -32.92 18.43 4.83
CA THR A 101 -31.46 18.55 4.71
C THR A 101 -30.81 19.06 5.99
N ALA A 102 -29.62 18.57 6.30
CA ALA A 102 -28.74 19.12 7.33
C ALA A 102 -27.27 18.99 6.90
N SER A 103 -26.38 19.66 7.62
CA SER A 103 -24.94 19.50 7.42
C SER A 103 -24.19 19.56 8.74
N VAL A 104 -23.08 18.85 8.83
CA VAL A 104 -22.13 18.91 9.94
C VAL A 104 -20.79 19.39 9.42
N LYS A 105 -20.21 20.37 10.11
CA LYS A 105 -18.90 20.93 9.77
C LYS A 105 -17.77 20.03 10.26
N ALA A 106 -16.68 19.97 9.50
CA ALA A 106 -15.47 19.26 9.84
C ALA A 106 -15.02 19.54 11.29
N GLY A 107 -14.57 18.49 11.98
CA GLY A 107 -14.15 18.51 13.38
C GLY A 107 -15.29 18.41 14.40
N ASN A 108 -16.56 18.46 13.99
CA ASN A 108 -17.68 18.25 14.91
C ASN A 108 -18.11 16.79 14.86
N TYR A 109 -18.02 16.11 16.01
CA TYR A 109 -18.50 14.74 16.05
C TYR A 109 -20.02 14.70 16.10
N HIS A 110 -20.57 13.69 15.45
CA HIS A 110 -22.00 13.56 15.26
C HIS A 110 -22.36 12.09 15.05
N ARG A 111 -23.66 11.82 15.08
CA ARG A 111 -24.26 10.54 14.70
C ARG A 111 -25.66 10.79 14.17
N PHE A 112 -26.23 9.83 13.49
CA PHE A 112 -27.63 9.86 13.09
C PHE A 112 -28.24 8.47 13.16
N GLU A 113 -29.55 8.41 13.38
CA GLU A 113 -30.29 7.17 13.57
C GLU A 113 -31.64 7.24 12.86
N ASN A 114 -32.21 6.06 12.57
CA ASN A 114 -33.60 5.98 12.12
C ASN A 114 -34.53 6.30 13.30
N ALA A 115 -35.39 7.29 13.14
CA ALA A 115 -36.30 7.77 14.18
C ALA A 115 -37.68 7.09 14.16
N THR A 116 -37.90 6.13 13.25
CA THR A 116 -39.18 5.42 13.10
C THR A 116 -39.05 3.95 13.48
N GLU A 117 -40.18 3.36 13.88
CA GLU A 117 -40.28 1.93 14.19
C GLU A 117 -40.71 1.07 12.99
N THR A 118 -41.19 1.69 11.91
CA THR A 118 -41.91 1.01 10.83
C THR A 118 -41.32 1.23 9.44
N GLN A 119 -40.59 2.32 9.21
CA GLN A 119 -40.12 2.72 7.89
C GLN A 119 -38.59 2.82 7.85
N ASP A 120 -37.98 2.44 6.72
CA ASP A 120 -36.55 2.65 6.54
C ASP A 120 -36.25 4.15 6.36
N LEU A 121 -35.18 4.61 7.01
CA LEU A 121 -34.58 5.90 6.72
C LEU A 121 -33.70 5.74 5.46
N VAL A 122 -34.02 6.48 4.41
CA VAL A 122 -33.20 6.57 3.20
C VAL A 122 -32.59 7.96 3.15
N VAL A 123 -31.26 8.03 3.33
CA VAL A 123 -30.52 9.28 3.42
C VAL A 123 -29.38 9.29 2.41
N ASP A 124 -29.31 10.36 1.64
CA ASP A 124 -28.21 10.70 0.76
C ASP A 124 -27.14 11.46 1.54
N ILE A 125 -25.88 11.10 1.33
CA ILE A 125 -24.72 11.64 2.04
C ILE A 125 -23.68 12.14 1.03
N HIS A 126 -23.13 13.32 1.33
CA HIS A 126 -22.00 13.89 0.62
C HIS A 126 -20.92 14.35 1.60
N LEU A 127 -19.66 14.01 1.30
CA LEU A 127 -18.48 14.42 2.05
C LEU A 127 -17.65 15.39 1.21
N SER A 128 -17.21 16.49 1.80
CA SER A 128 -16.43 17.53 1.12
C SER A 128 -15.17 17.90 1.91
N PRO A 129 -13.95 17.74 1.36
CA PRO A 129 -13.66 17.29 0.00
C PRO A 129 -13.96 15.80 -0.21
N GLU A 130 -14.40 15.44 -1.42
CA GLU A 130 -14.71 14.07 -1.81
C GLU A 130 -13.43 13.22 -1.89
N SER A 131 -13.48 12.00 -1.36
CA SER A 131 -12.42 11.01 -1.47
C SER A 131 -12.97 9.66 -1.96
N TYR A 132 -13.59 9.67 -3.14
CA TYR A 132 -14.44 8.62 -3.69
C TYR A 132 -13.93 7.17 -3.49
N GLU A 133 -12.70 6.86 -3.94
CA GLU A 133 -12.16 5.50 -3.85
C GLU A 133 -11.90 5.06 -2.41
N ASN A 134 -11.37 5.95 -1.57
CA ASN A 134 -11.09 5.64 -0.16
C ASN A 134 -12.39 5.46 0.63
N GLU A 135 -13.42 6.26 0.33
CA GLU A 135 -14.74 6.16 0.97
C GLU A 135 -15.38 4.81 0.63
N GLN A 136 -15.40 4.42 -0.64
CA GLN A 136 -15.89 3.09 -1.04
C GLN A 136 -15.11 1.96 -0.36
N GLN A 137 -13.77 2.06 -0.33
CA GLN A 137 -12.93 1.07 0.32
C GLN A 137 -13.25 0.97 1.82
N PHE A 138 -13.45 2.10 2.51
CA PHE A 138 -13.81 2.13 3.91
C PHE A 138 -15.14 1.43 4.17
N PHE A 139 -16.21 1.82 3.48
CA PHE A 139 -17.55 1.25 3.72
C PHE A 139 -17.63 -0.23 3.35
N ARG A 140 -16.95 -0.67 2.28
CA ARG A 140 -16.85 -2.09 1.91
C ARG A 140 -16.16 -2.90 2.99
N ASN A 141 -15.09 -2.38 3.58
CA ASN A 141 -14.30 -3.11 4.59
C ASN A 141 -14.90 -3.02 5.99
N PHE A 142 -15.30 -1.83 6.45
CA PHE A 142 -15.78 -1.58 7.81
C PHE A 142 -17.14 -2.23 8.06
N PHE A 143 -18.16 -1.87 7.27
CA PHE A 143 -19.49 -2.49 7.41
C PHE A 143 -19.51 -3.94 6.93
N GLY A 144 -18.67 -4.30 5.95
CA GLY A 144 -18.49 -5.69 5.56
C GLY A 144 -17.99 -6.56 6.72
N TYR A 145 -16.98 -6.09 7.46
CA TYR A 145 -16.49 -6.79 8.65
C TYR A 145 -17.54 -6.89 9.77
N LEU A 146 -18.29 -5.81 10.03
CA LEU A 146 -19.38 -5.85 11.01
C LEU A 146 -20.48 -6.84 10.61
N ASP A 147 -20.83 -6.91 9.33
CA ASP A 147 -21.83 -7.85 8.81
C ASP A 147 -21.33 -9.29 8.90
N ASP A 148 -20.08 -9.56 8.50
CA ASP A 148 -19.44 -10.87 8.60
C ASP A 148 -19.39 -11.35 10.07
N CYS A 149 -19.05 -10.48 11.01
CA CYS A 149 -19.11 -10.75 12.45
C CYS A 149 -20.53 -11.09 12.90
N LYS A 150 -21.53 -10.31 12.49
CA LYS A 150 -22.95 -10.52 12.84
C LYS A 150 -23.46 -11.86 12.28
N MET A 151 -23.16 -12.17 11.02
CA MET A 151 -23.49 -13.45 10.38
C MET A 151 -22.81 -14.63 11.08
N ALA A 152 -21.56 -14.48 11.48
CA ALA A 152 -20.80 -15.49 12.22
C ALA A 152 -21.18 -15.59 13.70
N LYS A 153 -22.09 -14.73 14.21
CA LYS A 153 -22.44 -14.60 15.64
C LYS A 153 -21.21 -14.37 16.52
N ARG A 154 -20.29 -13.52 16.07
CA ARG A 154 -19.07 -13.15 16.78
C ARG A 154 -19.07 -11.66 17.10
N GLU A 155 -18.52 -11.30 18.25
CA GLU A 155 -18.28 -9.91 18.58
C GLU A 155 -17.16 -9.33 17.70
N PRO A 156 -17.32 -8.12 17.16
CA PRO A 156 -16.29 -7.48 16.38
C PRO A 156 -15.12 -7.05 17.27
N SER A 157 -13.89 -7.20 16.77
CA SER A 157 -12.70 -6.73 17.47
C SER A 157 -12.60 -5.21 17.39
N ILE A 158 -12.59 -4.53 18.54
CA ILE A 158 -12.41 -3.07 18.61
C ILE A 158 -11.09 -2.62 17.96
N PHE A 159 -10.03 -3.44 18.06
CA PHE A 159 -8.74 -3.13 17.42
C PHE A 159 -8.85 -3.18 15.89
N GLN A 160 -9.55 -4.18 15.35
CA GLN A 160 -9.78 -4.28 13.90
C GLN A 160 -10.66 -3.14 13.39
N LEU A 161 -11.71 -2.79 14.12
CA LEU A 161 -12.56 -1.63 13.80
C LEU A 161 -11.74 -0.33 13.77
N LEU A 162 -10.84 -0.14 14.73
CA LEU A 162 -9.98 1.05 14.78
C LEU A 162 -8.90 1.04 13.68
N VAL A 163 -8.50 -0.11 13.14
CA VAL A 163 -7.64 -0.18 11.92
C VAL A 163 -8.38 0.39 10.71
N PHE A 164 -9.63 0.01 10.47
CA PHE A 164 -10.44 0.53 9.37
C PHE A 164 -10.75 2.02 9.54
N LEU A 165 -11.12 2.44 10.74
CA LEU A 165 -11.36 3.86 11.05
C LEU A 165 -10.08 4.69 10.90
N HIS A 166 -8.92 4.10 11.16
CA HIS A 166 -7.63 4.77 10.96
C HIS A 166 -7.28 4.89 9.47
N SER A 167 -7.71 3.97 8.60
CA SER A 167 -7.49 4.11 7.15
C SER A 167 -8.35 5.21 6.52
N ALA A 168 -9.52 5.51 7.09
CA ALA A 168 -10.42 6.58 6.61
C ALA A 168 -10.28 7.90 7.37
N ASP A 169 -9.36 7.97 8.34
CA ASP A 169 -9.22 9.07 9.30
C ASP A 169 -10.53 9.53 9.97
N THR A 170 -11.32 8.55 10.43
CA THR A 170 -12.64 8.74 11.05
C THR A 170 -12.63 8.31 12.52
N PRO A 171 -12.11 9.11 13.48
CA PRO A 171 -12.05 8.72 14.88
C PRO A 171 -13.44 8.51 15.49
N LEU A 172 -13.59 7.47 16.32
CA LEU A 172 -14.73 7.38 17.26
C LEU A 172 -14.61 8.49 18.30
N ALA A 173 -15.73 9.12 18.62
CA ALA A 173 -15.74 10.22 19.57
C ALA A 173 -15.61 9.71 21.01
N VAL A 174 -14.60 10.20 21.71
CA VAL A 174 -14.48 10.10 23.16
C VAL A 174 -15.14 11.35 23.76
N PRO A 175 -16.33 11.24 24.35
CA PRO A 175 -17.04 12.40 24.89
C PRO A 175 -16.31 12.91 26.14
N LEU A 176 -15.69 14.08 26.03
CA LEU A 176 -15.04 14.79 27.13
C LEU A 176 -15.61 16.20 27.26
N PRO A 177 -15.64 16.79 28.47
CA PRO A 177 -16.25 18.11 28.71
C PRO A 177 -15.67 19.24 27.85
N TRP A 178 -14.44 19.10 27.36
CA TRP A 178 -13.79 20.06 26.48
C TRP A 178 -13.55 19.42 25.11
N GLU A 179 -14.17 19.98 24.07
CA GLU A 179 -14.14 19.44 22.70
C GLU A 179 -12.72 19.20 22.17
N PHE A 180 -11.79 20.12 22.46
CA PHE A 180 -10.39 19.96 22.09
C PHE A 180 -9.76 18.70 22.71
N LEU A 181 -9.97 18.49 24.02
CA LEU A 181 -9.48 17.28 24.69
C LEU A 181 -10.18 16.03 24.14
N GLY A 182 -11.48 16.11 23.85
CA GLY A 182 -12.23 15.04 23.19
C GLY A 182 -11.60 14.63 21.86
N ARG A 183 -11.28 15.60 21.00
CA ARG A 183 -10.59 15.35 19.71
C ARG A 183 -9.22 14.71 19.90
N VAL A 184 -8.40 15.23 20.82
CA VAL A 184 -7.07 14.69 21.10
C VAL A 184 -7.17 13.26 21.65
N ALA A 185 -8.05 13.00 22.63
CA ALA A 185 -8.25 11.68 23.20
C ALA A 185 -8.75 10.68 22.16
N SER A 186 -9.69 11.09 21.31
CA SER A 186 -10.20 10.28 20.19
C SER A 186 -9.09 9.92 19.20
N ARG A 187 -8.19 10.87 18.91
CA ARG A 187 -7.03 10.62 18.04
C ARG A 187 -6.04 9.66 18.68
N ILE A 188 -5.72 9.85 19.96
CA ILE A 188 -4.82 8.95 20.70
C ILE A 188 -5.39 7.54 20.74
N LEU A 189 -6.69 7.39 21.03
CA LEU A 189 -7.38 6.10 21.01
C LEU A 189 -7.28 5.44 19.62
N LEU A 190 -7.64 6.19 18.56
CA LEU A 190 -7.59 5.70 17.19
C LEU A 190 -6.18 5.22 16.82
N THR A 191 -5.16 6.06 16.99
CA THR A 191 -3.78 5.73 16.62
C THR A 191 -3.23 4.58 17.45
N SER A 192 -3.44 4.59 18.78
CA SER A 192 -2.91 3.57 19.67
C SER A 192 -3.58 2.21 19.42
N ALA A 193 -4.90 2.17 19.33
CA ALA A 193 -5.61 0.91 19.11
C ALA A 193 -5.46 0.40 17.69
N ALA A 194 -5.38 1.27 16.66
CA ALA A 194 -5.04 0.84 15.31
C ALA A 194 -3.62 0.26 15.26
N TYR A 195 -2.66 0.87 15.97
CA TYR A 195 -1.32 0.32 16.12
C TYR A 195 -1.38 -1.07 16.76
N TRP A 196 -2.09 -1.23 17.87
CA TRP A 196 -2.29 -2.54 18.50
C TRP A 196 -3.12 -3.51 17.67
N GLY A 197 -3.98 -3.05 16.76
CA GLY A 197 -4.65 -3.90 15.78
C GLY A 197 -3.67 -4.47 14.76
N ARG A 198 -2.81 -3.60 14.19
CA ARG A 198 -1.78 -4.00 13.22
C ARG A 198 -0.65 -4.83 13.84
N VAL A 199 -0.31 -4.58 15.12
CA VAL A 199 0.73 -5.31 15.85
C VAL A 199 0.17 -6.57 16.53
N GLY A 200 -1.05 -6.48 17.04
CA GLY A 200 -1.83 -7.58 17.63
C GLY A 200 -2.45 -8.50 16.58
N ASP A 201 -2.21 -8.26 15.29
CA ASP A 201 -2.66 -9.07 14.17
C ASP A 201 -2.12 -10.51 14.17
N GLY A 202 -1.44 -10.97 15.22
CA GLY A 202 -1.13 -12.39 15.43
C GLY A 202 -0.11 -12.99 14.46
N ASN A 203 0.27 -12.26 13.41
CA ASN A 203 1.30 -12.70 12.45
C ASN A 203 2.66 -12.86 13.12
N GLY A 204 2.86 -12.24 14.28
CA GLY A 204 4.14 -12.22 14.94
C GLY A 204 5.16 -11.63 13.98
N VAL A 205 4.96 -10.37 13.57
CA VAL A 205 5.87 -9.64 12.70
C VAL A 205 6.06 -8.24 13.29
N LEU A 206 7.29 -7.87 13.61
CA LEU A 206 7.71 -6.52 13.95
C LEU A 206 7.81 -5.69 12.66
N HIS A 207 7.15 -4.53 12.62
CA HIS A 207 7.21 -3.60 11.49
C HIS A 207 7.83 -2.27 11.94
N LYS A 208 8.97 -1.90 11.36
CA LYS A 208 9.57 -0.56 11.48
C LYS A 208 9.29 0.23 10.21
N ARG A 209 8.62 1.37 10.35
CA ARG A 209 8.17 2.22 9.23
C ARG A 209 9.12 3.37 8.98
N ARG A 210 9.29 3.74 7.71
CA ARG A 210 10.01 4.97 7.27
C ARG A 210 11.36 5.16 7.96
N VAL A 211 12.12 4.08 8.08
CA VAL A 211 13.46 4.08 8.65
C VAL A 211 14.39 4.84 7.69
N PRO A 212 15.01 5.97 8.09
CA PRO A 212 15.93 6.69 7.22
C PRO A 212 17.21 5.88 7.02
N TYR A 213 17.71 5.81 5.79
CA TYR A 213 18.92 5.06 5.45
C TYR A 213 20.15 5.95 5.15
N VAL A 214 20.01 7.27 5.25
CA VAL A 214 21.09 8.27 5.23
C VAL A 214 20.89 9.31 6.34
N SER A 215 21.94 10.05 6.72
CA SER A 215 21.91 11.02 7.83
C SER A 215 20.94 12.18 7.58
N ASP A 216 20.96 12.75 6.38
CA ASP A 216 20.15 13.90 5.97
C ASP A 216 19.01 13.46 5.04
N ALA A 217 18.34 12.38 5.44
CA ALA A 217 17.31 11.74 4.63
C ALA A 217 16.12 12.68 4.39
N THR A 218 15.73 12.79 3.12
CA THR A 218 14.38 13.25 2.77
C THR A 218 13.34 12.19 3.17
N TYR A 219 12.05 12.53 3.11
CA TYR A 219 10.98 11.57 3.41
C TYR A 219 10.93 10.38 2.43
N LEU A 220 11.57 10.50 1.26
CA LEU A 220 11.73 9.45 0.25
C LEU A 220 13.06 8.69 0.36
N GLN A 221 13.94 9.06 1.29
CA GLN A 221 15.16 8.29 1.59
C GLN A 221 14.98 7.42 2.83
N THR A 222 13.91 6.64 2.79
CA THR A 222 13.45 5.80 3.90
C THR A 222 13.11 4.40 3.44
N LEU A 223 12.98 3.46 4.36
CA LEU A 223 12.54 2.10 4.06
C LEU A 223 11.64 1.55 5.16
N ASP A 224 10.83 0.56 4.81
CA ASP A 224 10.02 -0.22 5.74
C ASP A 224 10.69 -1.57 5.97
N ILE A 225 10.73 -2.02 7.22
CA ILE A 225 11.34 -3.31 7.62
C ILE A 225 10.29 -4.15 8.35
N TRP A 226 10.08 -5.37 7.88
CA TRP A 226 9.29 -6.39 8.55
C TRP A 226 10.17 -7.56 8.98
N ILE A 227 10.05 -7.96 10.24
CA ILE A 227 10.87 -9.00 10.86
C ILE A 227 9.92 -9.94 11.60
N PRO A 228 9.95 -11.27 11.43
CA PRO A 228 9.17 -12.18 12.27
C PRO A 228 9.37 -11.92 13.78
N ASN A 229 8.47 -12.36 14.64
CA ASN A 229 8.45 -12.11 16.09
C ASN A 229 8.69 -13.42 16.87
N GLN A 230 8.76 -14.56 16.19
CA GLN A 230 9.18 -15.81 16.83
C GLN A 230 10.70 -15.79 17.08
N GLY A 231 11.11 -16.07 18.32
CA GLY A 231 12.50 -16.06 18.75
C GLY A 231 12.95 -14.86 19.59
N ILE A 232 12.06 -13.93 19.95
CA ILE A 232 12.34 -12.90 20.97
C ILE A 232 11.80 -13.38 22.34
N GLU A 233 12.17 -14.59 22.75
CA GLU A 233 12.11 -14.96 24.16
C GLU A 233 13.46 -14.56 24.77
N GLY A 234 13.52 -13.38 25.38
CA GLY A 234 14.70 -12.93 26.13
C GLY A 234 15.10 -11.45 26.02
N LEU A 235 14.47 -10.63 25.18
CA LEU A 235 14.84 -9.22 25.01
C LEU A 235 13.62 -8.29 25.14
N ALA A 236 13.02 -8.28 26.33
CA ALA A 236 12.06 -7.26 26.76
C ALA A 236 12.74 -5.96 27.28
N THR A 237 14.02 -5.76 26.96
CA THR A 237 14.81 -4.61 27.44
C THR A 237 15.87 -4.20 26.42
N ALA A 238 15.47 -3.64 25.29
CA ALA A 238 16.37 -2.84 24.45
C ALA A 238 15.54 -1.86 23.62
N ALA A 239 14.94 -0.90 24.31
CA ALA A 239 14.43 0.34 23.71
C ALA A 239 15.56 1.36 23.45
N ASP A 240 16.80 0.88 23.29
CA ASP A 240 17.94 1.71 22.94
C ASP A 240 18.44 1.37 21.54
N SER A 241 18.62 2.46 20.80
CA SER A 241 19.38 2.60 19.56
C SER A 241 20.61 1.67 19.50
N SER A 242 20.89 1.14 18.30
CA SER A 242 22.07 0.37 17.87
C SER A 242 22.13 -1.14 18.13
N ALA A 243 21.09 -1.81 18.65
CA ALA A 243 21.06 -3.27 18.71
C ALA A 243 20.75 -3.89 17.32
N GLY A 244 21.69 -4.67 16.78
CA GLY A 244 21.60 -5.31 15.46
C GLY A 244 20.36 -6.18 15.27
N ILE A 245 19.97 -6.38 14.01
CA ILE A 245 18.84 -7.25 13.65
C ILE A 245 19.12 -8.68 14.18
N PRO A 246 18.16 -9.35 14.83
CA PRO A 246 18.33 -10.73 15.27
C PRO A 246 18.72 -11.64 14.11
N THR A 247 19.82 -12.38 14.25
CA THR A 247 20.28 -13.32 13.22
C THR A 247 19.26 -14.45 13.07
N ARG A 248 18.73 -14.64 11.86
CA ARG A 248 17.78 -15.69 11.54
C ARG A 248 18.21 -16.46 10.29
N LYS A 249 17.79 -17.72 10.22
CA LYS A 249 17.97 -18.56 9.04
C LYS A 249 17.09 -18.04 7.89
N GLY A 250 17.59 -18.14 6.66
CA GLY A 250 16.86 -17.78 5.45
C GLY A 250 17.28 -16.44 4.85
N PRO A 251 16.96 -16.19 3.56
CA PRO A 251 17.29 -14.94 2.91
C PRO A 251 16.43 -13.77 3.44
N TRP A 252 16.94 -12.57 3.20
CA TRP A 252 16.11 -11.37 3.20
C TRP A 252 15.47 -11.15 1.84
N ILE A 253 14.27 -10.58 1.83
CA ILE A 253 13.65 -10.05 0.60
C ILE A 253 13.72 -8.53 0.67
N VAL A 254 14.34 -7.91 -0.33
CA VAL A 254 14.38 -6.46 -0.48
C VAL A 254 13.55 -6.11 -1.71
N TYR A 255 12.55 -5.25 -1.55
CA TYR A 255 11.65 -4.82 -2.61
C TYR A 255 11.90 -3.36 -3.00
N ILE A 256 11.89 -3.07 -4.30
CA ILE A 256 11.96 -1.72 -4.88
C ILE A 256 10.67 -1.43 -5.65
N HIS A 257 9.95 -0.40 -5.22
CA HIS A 257 8.66 -0.05 -5.81
C HIS A 257 8.79 0.56 -7.23
N GLY A 258 7.68 0.48 -7.97
CA GLY A 258 7.51 1.08 -9.30
C GLY A 258 7.19 2.57 -9.26
N GLY A 259 6.33 3.03 -10.18
CA GLY A 259 5.89 4.44 -10.24
C GLY A 259 6.65 5.31 -11.26
N ALA A 260 7.27 4.70 -12.27
CA ALA A 260 8.03 5.38 -13.33
C ALA A 260 9.00 6.45 -12.81
N TRP A 261 9.67 6.14 -11.69
CA TRP A 261 10.58 7.03 -10.96
C TRP A 261 9.99 8.36 -10.48
N ARG A 262 8.69 8.62 -10.59
CA ARG A 262 8.13 9.97 -10.44
C ARG A 262 6.79 10.05 -9.70
N ASP A 263 6.13 8.91 -9.50
CA ASP A 263 4.81 8.83 -8.87
C ASP A 263 4.92 8.81 -7.34
N PRO A 264 4.44 9.85 -6.63
CA PRO A 264 4.49 9.91 -5.17
C PRO A 264 3.41 9.06 -4.48
N LEU A 265 2.48 8.45 -5.22
CA LEU A 265 1.43 7.59 -4.66
C LEU A 265 1.87 6.13 -4.51
N VAL A 266 3.04 5.78 -5.04
CA VAL A 266 3.65 4.47 -4.89
C VAL A 266 4.92 4.62 -4.05
N ASP A 267 4.88 4.10 -2.82
CA ASP A 267 6.00 4.14 -1.87
C ASP A 267 6.26 2.75 -1.25
N SER A 268 7.19 2.66 -0.32
CA SER A 268 7.60 1.44 0.37
C SER A 268 6.44 0.69 1.03
N SER A 269 5.37 1.40 1.43
CA SER A 269 4.19 0.79 2.05
C SER A 269 3.34 -0.01 1.06
N SER A 270 3.53 0.18 -0.25
CA SER A 270 2.81 -0.58 -1.29
C SER A 270 3.04 -2.09 -1.18
N PHE A 271 4.14 -2.51 -0.54
CA PHE A 271 4.50 -3.91 -0.35
C PHE A 271 4.05 -4.48 1.01
N GLU A 272 3.42 -3.69 1.89
CA GLU A 272 3.07 -4.09 3.26
C GLU A 272 2.19 -5.35 3.29
N ALA A 273 1.19 -5.43 2.43
CA ALA A 273 0.29 -6.58 2.37
C ALA A 273 1.02 -7.88 1.98
N ALA A 274 1.98 -7.80 1.05
CA ALA A 274 2.81 -8.94 0.65
C ALA A 274 3.79 -9.32 1.77
N ALA A 275 4.46 -8.33 2.37
CA ALA A 275 5.41 -8.53 3.47
C ALA A 275 4.77 -9.25 4.68
N LEU A 276 3.59 -8.80 5.10
CA LEU A 276 2.86 -9.41 6.21
C LEU A 276 2.42 -10.85 5.91
N ARG A 277 2.12 -11.18 4.65
CA ARG A 277 1.74 -12.54 4.23
C ARG A 277 2.92 -13.47 4.03
N LEU A 278 4.05 -12.95 3.56
CA LEU A 278 5.32 -13.68 3.46
C LEU A 278 5.79 -14.12 4.86
N LEU A 279 5.65 -13.23 5.85
CA LEU A 279 6.14 -13.45 7.21
C LEU A 279 5.08 -13.98 8.19
N GLY A 280 3.80 -13.99 7.78
CA GLY A 280 2.69 -14.43 8.62
C GLY A 280 2.68 -15.94 8.86
N LYS A 281 2.12 -16.35 10.01
CA LYS A 281 1.94 -17.76 10.35
C LYS A 281 0.76 -18.35 9.58
N THR A 282 1.02 -19.22 8.64
CA THR A 282 0.02 -20.21 8.21
C THR A 282 0.21 -21.49 9.00
N SER A 283 -0.90 -22.10 9.44
CA SER A 283 -0.95 -23.34 10.24
C SER A 283 -0.50 -24.61 9.49
N GLN A 284 0.40 -24.47 8.52
CA GLN A 284 1.05 -25.59 7.83
C GLN A 284 2.57 -25.38 7.89
N GLU A 285 3.25 -26.33 8.49
CA GLU A 285 4.67 -26.32 8.90
C GLU A 285 5.69 -26.45 7.74
N GLU A 286 5.38 -26.00 6.52
CA GLU A 286 6.22 -26.27 5.33
C GLU A 286 6.55 -25.03 4.48
N ARG A 287 6.59 -23.83 5.05
CA ARG A 287 7.09 -22.64 4.31
C ARG A 287 8.60 -22.48 4.48
N PRO A 288 9.31 -22.05 3.42
CA PRO A 288 10.73 -21.75 3.51
C PRO A 288 10.98 -20.59 4.48
N SER A 289 12.15 -20.56 5.11
CA SER A 289 12.43 -19.56 6.15
C SER A 289 12.79 -18.22 5.53
N ILE A 290 12.11 -17.14 5.94
CA ILE A 290 12.44 -15.76 5.54
C ILE A 290 12.92 -15.00 6.78
N ALA A 291 14.16 -14.50 6.73
CA ALA A 291 14.77 -13.82 7.87
C ALA A 291 14.17 -12.42 8.13
N GLY A 292 13.76 -11.75 7.06
CA GLY A 292 13.08 -10.46 7.09
C GLY A 292 12.75 -9.95 5.69
N VAL A 293 11.92 -8.91 5.65
CA VAL A 293 11.51 -8.21 4.43
C VAL A 293 11.84 -6.73 4.60
N ALA A 294 12.36 -6.10 3.56
CA ALA A 294 12.51 -4.65 3.48
C ALA A 294 11.90 -4.12 2.18
N SER A 295 11.32 -2.91 2.22
CA SER A 295 10.79 -2.21 1.05
C SER A 295 11.38 -0.80 1.01
N LEU A 296 12.07 -0.44 -0.07
CA LEU A 296 12.88 0.77 -0.18
C LEU A 296 12.11 1.89 -0.89
N ASN A 297 12.12 3.10 -0.32
CA ASN A 297 11.87 4.34 -1.07
C ASN A 297 13.16 4.86 -1.70
N TYR A 298 13.00 5.68 -2.73
CA TYR A 298 14.07 6.44 -3.36
C TYR A 298 13.52 7.80 -3.80
N ARG A 299 14.38 8.83 -3.91
CA ARG A 299 13.93 10.15 -4.40
C ARG A 299 13.35 10.04 -5.80
N LEU A 300 12.35 10.86 -6.07
CA LEU A 300 11.58 10.81 -7.32
C LEU A 300 12.01 11.92 -8.29
N SER A 301 11.77 11.67 -9.57
CA SER A 301 11.87 12.66 -10.64
C SER A 301 10.65 13.59 -10.61
N GLN A 302 10.79 14.74 -11.27
CA GLN A 302 9.69 15.67 -11.44
C GLN A 302 8.51 15.02 -12.20
N HIS A 303 7.29 15.36 -11.79
CA HIS A 303 6.06 15.02 -12.48
C HIS A 303 5.11 16.23 -12.53
N PRO A 304 5.34 17.21 -13.41
CA PRO A 304 4.55 18.45 -13.45
C PRO A 304 3.07 18.21 -13.81
N LEU A 305 2.82 17.17 -14.60
CA LEU A 305 1.49 16.78 -15.07
C LEU A 305 0.77 15.80 -14.14
N HIS A 306 1.30 15.50 -12.95
CA HIS A 306 0.59 14.64 -12.01
C HIS A 306 -0.77 15.26 -11.68
N PRO A 307 -1.89 14.49 -11.67
CA PRO A 307 -3.22 15.03 -11.45
C PRO A 307 -3.38 15.79 -10.12
N THR A 308 -2.95 15.16 -9.02
CA THR A 308 -3.12 15.68 -7.65
C THR A 308 -1.84 16.21 -6.98
N HIS A 309 -0.66 15.66 -7.32
CA HIS A 309 0.63 16.00 -6.69
C HIS A 309 1.67 16.47 -7.71
N PRO A 310 1.45 17.56 -8.46
CA PRO A 310 2.42 18.06 -9.43
C PRO A 310 3.76 18.41 -8.75
N SER A 311 4.88 17.98 -9.35
CA SER A 311 6.24 18.41 -8.95
C SER A 311 7.02 18.87 -10.19
N PRO A 312 7.49 20.13 -10.25
CA PRO A 312 7.22 21.20 -9.29
C PRO A 312 5.72 21.56 -9.22
N PRO A 313 5.27 22.24 -8.15
CA PRO A 313 3.87 22.67 -8.03
C PRO A 313 3.47 23.59 -9.19
N ARG A 314 2.17 23.57 -9.55
CA ARG A 314 1.63 24.42 -10.63
C ARG A 314 1.54 25.90 -10.25
N GLU A 315 1.47 26.19 -8.95
CA GLU A 315 1.43 27.54 -8.42
C GLU A 315 2.82 28.21 -8.53
N PRO A 316 2.93 29.36 -9.21
CA PRO A 316 4.19 30.10 -9.30
C PRO A 316 4.68 30.53 -7.90
N GLY A 317 5.93 30.23 -7.59
CA GLY A 317 6.56 30.62 -6.31
C GLY A 317 6.35 29.64 -5.15
N ALA A 318 5.53 28.60 -5.32
CA ALA A 318 5.44 27.53 -4.34
C ALA A 318 6.78 26.76 -4.21
N PRO A 319 7.13 26.28 -3.01
CA PRO A 319 8.41 25.62 -2.78
C PRO A 319 8.51 24.32 -3.58
N VAL A 320 9.66 24.12 -4.22
CA VAL A 320 9.97 22.87 -4.92
C VAL A 320 10.36 21.80 -3.91
N ASP A 321 9.72 20.65 -3.99
CA ASP A 321 10.05 19.50 -3.17
C ASP A 321 11.36 18.86 -3.65
N ALA A 322 12.44 19.05 -2.88
CA ALA A 322 13.78 18.53 -3.19
C ALA A 322 13.83 16.99 -3.23
N ALA A 323 12.90 16.29 -2.58
CA ALA A 323 12.81 14.83 -2.66
C ALA A 323 12.27 14.36 -4.03
N ARG A 324 11.70 15.27 -4.82
CA ARG A 324 11.02 15.02 -6.09
C ARG A 324 11.67 15.74 -7.28
N THR A 325 12.99 15.92 -7.21
CA THR A 325 13.81 16.51 -8.28
C THR A 325 14.97 15.62 -8.72
N ALA A 326 14.99 14.35 -8.32
CA ALA A 326 16.07 13.42 -8.64
C ALA A 326 16.16 13.14 -10.15
N LYS A 327 17.38 12.91 -10.64
CA LYS A 327 17.66 12.40 -11.98
C LYS A 327 18.66 11.27 -11.89
N HIS A 328 18.60 10.32 -12.80
CA HIS A 328 19.59 9.25 -12.89
C HIS A 328 21.01 9.85 -12.91
N PRO A 329 21.96 9.36 -12.09
CA PRO A 329 21.90 8.13 -11.29
C PRO A 329 21.41 8.28 -9.83
N ASP A 330 20.76 9.39 -9.45
CA ASP A 330 20.29 9.61 -8.06
C ASP A 330 19.38 8.49 -7.55
N HIS A 331 18.45 8.00 -8.37
CA HIS A 331 17.52 6.92 -7.99
C HIS A 331 18.26 5.64 -7.59
N ILE A 332 19.23 5.21 -8.39
CA ILE A 332 20.02 4.01 -8.09
C ILE A 332 20.98 4.26 -6.93
N ARG A 333 21.54 5.46 -6.79
CA ARG A 333 22.37 5.83 -5.63
C ARG A 333 21.59 5.71 -4.32
N ASP A 334 20.33 6.15 -4.32
CA ASP A 334 19.44 6.01 -3.16
C ASP A 334 19.15 4.53 -2.84
N VAL A 335 18.86 3.70 -3.85
CA VAL A 335 18.67 2.26 -3.68
C VAL A 335 19.93 1.59 -3.10
N LEU A 336 21.11 1.91 -3.65
CA LEU A 336 22.38 1.37 -3.17
C LEU A 336 22.69 1.82 -1.72
N ALA A 337 22.35 3.06 -1.36
CA ALA A 337 22.45 3.54 0.02
C ALA A 337 21.50 2.77 0.96
N GLY A 338 20.26 2.51 0.54
CA GLY A 338 19.31 1.67 1.27
C GLY A 338 19.81 0.24 1.49
N ILE A 339 20.37 -0.39 0.45
CA ILE A 339 21.01 -1.71 0.55
C ILE A 339 22.22 -1.66 1.50
N SER A 340 23.07 -0.64 1.39
CA SER A 340 24.21 -0.42 2.29
C SER A 340 23.76 -0.37 3.75
N TYR A 341 22.72 0.40 4.04
CA TYR A 341 22.13 0.50 5.38
C TYR A 341 21.67 -0.88 5.89
N LEU A 342 20.95 -1.65 5.08
CA LEU A 342 20.49 -3.00 5.45
C LEU A 342 21.67 -3.95 5.73
N GLN A 343 22.75 -3.88 4.96
CA GLN A 343 23.97 -4.65 5.23
C GLN A 343 24.63 -4.22 6.56
N ASN A 344 24.74 -2.92 6.81
CA ASN A 344 25.40 -2.36 7.98
C ASN A 344 24.69 -2.76 9.28
N ILE A 345 23.36 -2.84 9.27
CA ILE A 345 22.58 -3.32 10.42
C ILE A 345 22.52 -4.87 10.52
N GLY A 346 23.19 -5.57 9.60
CA GLY A 346 23.35 -7.02 9.59
C GLY A 346 22.22 -7.82 8.93
N ALA A 347 21.28 -7.16 8.24
CA ALA A 347 20.14 -7.83 7.60
C ALA A 347 20.60 -8.84 6.53
N LEU A 348 21.44 -8.40 5.59
CA LEU A 348 21.70 -9.14 4.34
C LEU A 348 22.86 -10.15 4.44
N ARG A 349 23.31 -10.49 5.67
CA ARG A 349 24.50 -11.32 5.92
C ARG A 349 24.45 -12.72 5.29
N MET A 350 23.25 -13.31 5.20
CA MET A 350 23.03 -14.64 4.60
C MET A 350 22.66 -14.56 3.11
N GLY A 351 22.85 -13.40 2.49
CA GLY A 351 22.33 -13.15 1.15
C GLY A 351 20.88 -12.69 1.15
N TYR A 352 20.44 -12.24 -0.03
CA TYR A 352 19.14 -11.65 -0.20
C TYR A 352 18.63 -11.78 -1.63
N ILE A 353 17.31 -11.73 -1.73
CA ILE A 353 16.55 -11.65 -2.96
C ILE A 353 16.20 -10.18 -3.17
N LEU A 354 16.53 -9.62 -4.33
CA LEU A 354 16.17 -8.25 -4.70
C LEU A 354 15.04 -8.28 -5.72
N ALA A 355 13.85 -7.91 -5.28
CA ALA A 355 12.66 -7.83 -6.11
C ALA A 355 12.39 -6.37 -6.52
N GLY A 356 11.90 -6.17 -7.73
CA GLY A 356 11.50 -4.85 -8.19
C GLY A 356 10.32 -4.91 -9.14
N HIS A 357 9.42 -3.94 -9.04
CA HIS A 357 8.26 -3.81 -9.93
C HIS A 357 8.46 -2.67 -10.92
N SER A 358 8.13 -2.87 -12.21
CA SER A 358 8.18 -1.81 -13.23
C SER A 358 9.57 -1.17 -13.32
N CYS A 359 9.69 0.14 -13.13
CA CYS A 359 10.99 0.83 -12.99
C CYS A 359 11.84 0.35 -11.81
N GLY A 360 11.21 -0.16 -10.74
CA GLY A 360 11.89 -0.83 -9.64
C GLY A 360 12.60 -2.11 -10.07
N ALA A 361 12.08 -2.83 -11.08
CA ALA A 361 12.78 -3.97 -11.67
C ALA A 361 14.07 -3.53 -12.37
N MET A 362 14.03 -2.41 -13.09
CA MET A 362 15.22 -1.79 -13.69
C MET A 362 16.24 -1.43 -12.61
N LEU A 363 15.80 -0.78 -11.53
CA LEU A 363 16.65 -0.42 -10.39
C LEU A 363 17.27 -1.65 -9.70
N ALA A 364 16.53 -2.76 -9.61
CA ALA A 364 17.04 -4.01 -9.05
C ALA A 364 18.22 -4.56 -9.88
N PHE A 365 18.11 -4.56 -11.20
CA PHE A 365 19.23 -4.93 -12.08
C PHE A 365 20.37 -3.92 -12.04
N GLN A 366 20.09 -2.62 -11.99
CA GLN A 366 21.11 -1.59 -11.83
C GLN A 366 21.92 -1.74 -10.53
N ALA A 367 21.31 -2.27 -9.47
CA ALA A 367 22.00 -2.57 -8.22
C ALA A 367 23.00 -3.74 -8.35
N ALA A 368 22.79 -4.63 -9.32
CA ALA A 368 23.72 -5.72 -9.66
C ALA A 368 24.77 -5.33 -10.71
N MET A 369 24.58 -4.25 -11.46
CA MET A 369 25.57 -3.73 -12.42
C MET A 369 26.84 -3.19 -11.71
N ASP A 370 27.92 -2.94 -12.46
CA ASP A 370 29.13 -2.32 -11.92
C ASP A 370 28.84 -0.92 -11.37
N GLN A 371 29.18 -0.69 -10.10
CA GLN A 371 28.96 0.59 -9.41
C GLN A 371 29.75 1.75 -10.01
N LYS A 372 30.81 1.48 -10.80
CA LYS A 372 31.53 2.49 -11.58
C LYS A 372 30.61 3.25 -12.53
N ARG A 373 29.58 2.58 -13.06
CA ARG A 373 28.56 3.20 -13.92
C ARG A 373 27.83 4.35 -13.21
N TRP A 374 27.73 4.29 -11.89
CA TRP A 374 27.02 5.27 -11.06
C TRP A 374 27.96 6.27 -10.38
N GLY A 375 29.26 6.23 -10.71
CA GLY A 375 30.28 7.08 -10.11
C GLY A 375 30.56 6.77 -8.64
N LEU A 376 30.43 5.49 -8.24
CA LEU A 376 30.62 5.03 -6.85
C LEU A 376 31.86 4.12 -6.70
N ASP A 377 32.81 4.18 -7.62
CA ASP A 377 34.03 3.35 -7.58
C ASP A 377 34.77 3.52 -6.24
N GLY A 378 35.12 2.40 -5.61
CA GLY A 378 35.81 2.37 -4.31
C GLY A 378 35.08 3.04 -3.14
N THR A 379 33.83 3.51 -3.32
CA THR A 379 33.11 4.30 -2.32
C THR A 379 32.35 3.42 -1.34
N ILE A 380 31.74 2.33 -1.84
CA ILE A 380 30.94 1.40 -1.01
C ILE A 380 31.15 -0.03 -1.50
N SER A 381 31.70 -0.90 -0.65
CA SER A 381 31.75 -2.34 -0.94
C SER A 381 30.39 -2.96 -0.58
N LEU A 382 29.53 -3.19 -1.58
CA LEU A 382 28.22 -3.83 -1.38
C LEU A 382 28.24 -5.29 -1.82
N GLN A 383 27.62 -6.14 -1.00
CA GLN A 383 27.28 -7.48 -1.41
C GLN A 383 26.10 -7.38 -2.37
N LYS A 384 26.28 -7.88 -3.59
CA LYS A 384 25.21 -7.93 -4.60
C LYS A 384 24.17 -9.00 -4.26
N PRO A 385 22.92 -8.88 -4.74
CA PRO A 385 21.91 -9.90 -4.50
C PRO A 385 22.32 -11.22 -5.15
N GLN A 386 21.93 -12.37 -4.59
CA GLN A 386 22.12 -13.66 -5.26
C GLN A 386 21.00 -13.94 -6.27
N VAL A 387 19.84 -13.33 -6.04
CA VAL A 387 18.65 -13.52 -6.86
C VAL A 387 17.97 -12.19 -7.14
N ILE A 388 17.62 -11.96 -8.40
CA ILE A 388 16.77 -10.83 -8.81
C ILE A 388 15.40 -11.34 -9.25
N VAL A 389 14.34 -10.68 -8.81
CA VAL A 389 12.97 -10.92 -9.26
C VAL A 389 12.43 -9.66 -9.93
N GLY A 390 12.33 -9.68 -11.25
CA GLY A 390 11.77 -8.58 -12.05
C GLY A 390 10.28 -8.80 -12.28
N LEU A 391 9.43 -7.90 -11.77
CA LEU A 391 7.97 -7.99 -11.84
C LEU A 391 7.45 -6.92 -12.80
N ASN A 392 6.81 -7.31 -13.91
CA ASN A 392 6.27 -6.40 -14.93
C ASN A 392 7.28 -5.30 -15.32
N GLY A 393 8.54 -5.69 -15.57
CA GLY A 393 9.69 -4.80 -15.49
C GLY A 393 10.10 -4.07 -16.78
N LEU A 394 10.80 -2.95 -16.62
CA LEU A 394 11.46 -2.21 -17.69
C LEU A 394 12.94 -2.63 -17.79
N TYR A 395 13.43 -2.98 -18.98
CA TYR A 395 14.80 -3.47 -19.15
C TYR A 395 15.56 -2.87 -20.36
N ASP A 396 14.85 -2.24 -21.29
CA ASP A 396 15.39 -1.55 -22.48
C ASP A 396 14.51 -0.33 -22.83
N LEU A 397 14.92 0.85 -22.35
CA LEU A 397 14.25 2.13 -22.59
C LEU A 397 14.32 2.60 -24.07
N PRO A 398 15.47 2.50 -24.78
CA PRO A 398 15.52 2.86 -26.20
C PRO A 398 14.46 2.14 -27.04
N ARG A 399 14.19 0.86 -26.78
CA ARG A 399 13.18 0.10 -27.53
C ARG A 399 11.79 0.68 -27.34
N PHE A 400 11.38 0.97 -26.11
CA PHE A 400 10.09 1.60 -25.80
C PHE A 400 9.81 2.89 -26.56
N LEU A 401 10.86 3.68 -26.77
CA LEU A 401 10.74 5.04 -27.30
C LEU A 401 10.85 5.08 -28.81
N LEU A 402 11.70 4.24 -29.38
CA LEU A 402 11.97 4.24 -30.82
C LEU A 402 11.06 3.29 -31.58
N ARG A 403 10.66 2.18 -30.95
CA ARG A 403 9.89 1.09 -31.58
C ARG A 403 8.96 0.46 -30.53
N PRO A 404 7.94 1.20 -30.03
CA PRO A 404 6.96 0.61 -29.13
C PRO A 404 6.23 -0.53 -29.83
N ASP A 405 5.89 -1.56 -29.07
CA ASP A 405 5.04 -2.65 -29.56
C ASP A 405 3.69 -2.10 -30.00
N GLU A 406 3.08 -2.67 -31.04
CA GLU A 406 1.78 -2.22 -31.56
C GLU A 406 0.69 -2.16 -30.49
N THR A 407 0.75 -3.06 -29.51
CA THR A 407 -0.18 -3.11 -28.36
C THR A 407 -0.03 -1.93 -27.40
N HIS A 408 1.10 -1.21 -27.44
CA HIS A 408 1.47 -0.15 -26.50
C HIS A 408 1.86 1.16 -27.20
N LYS A 409 1.59 1.29 -28.50
CA LYS A 409 1.99 2.48 -29.28
C LYS A 409 1.46 3.80 -28.71
N ASP A 410 0.25 3.78 -28.12
CA ASP A 410 -0.40 4.96 -27.56
C ASP A 410 0.28 5.44 -26.26
N MET A 411 1.14 4.60 -25.67
CA MET A 411 1.92 4.92 -24.48
C MET A 411 3.23 5.66 -24.79
N ALA A 412 3.63 5.76 -26.07
CA ALA A 412 4.90 6.39 -26.46
C ALA A 412 5.11 7.81 -25.91
N PRO A 413 4.09 8.71 -25.88
CA PRO A 413 4.25 10.03 -25.26
C PRO A 413 4.52 9.96 -23.75
N ILE A 414 3.90 9.00 -23.05
CA ILE A 414 4.08 8.80 -21.61
C ILE A 414 5.48 8.26 -21.34
N TYR A 415 5.94 7.31 -22.16
CA TYR A 415 7.29 6.75 -22.12
C TYR A 415 8.36 7.83 -22.29
N ASP A 416 8.22 8.70 -23.30
CA ASP A 416 9.16 9.80 -23.54
C ASP A 416 9.17 10.77 -22.36
N ALA A 417 7.99 11.12 -21.83
CA ALA A 417 7.86 12.05 -20.72
C ALA A 417 8.56 11.55 -19.44
N PHE A 418 8.34 10.30 -19.00
CA PHE A 418 9.03 9.82 -17.79
C PHE A 418 10.51 9.56 -18.04
N THR A 419 10.89 9.11 -19.24
CA THR A 419 12.30 8.82 -19.53
C THR A 419 13.12 10.11 -19.54
N ARG A 420 12.62 11.16 -20.19
CA ARG A 420 13.27 12.49 -20.14
C ARG A 420 13.28 13.08 -18.74
N GLY A 421 12.19 12.89 -17.99
CA GLY A 421 12.08 13.35 -16.61
C GLY A 421 13.14 12.73 -15.71
N ALA A 422 13.33 11.41 -15.81
CA ALA A 422 14.24 10.65 -14.97
C ALA A 422 15.70 10.69 -15.45
N PHE A 423 15.96 10.56 -16.75
CA PHE A 423 17.31 10.38 -17.29
C PHE A 423 17.83 11.59 -18.08
N GLY A 424 17.03 12.63 -18.26
CA GLY A 424 17.37 13.77 -19.12
C GLY A 424 17.20 13.45 -20.62
N PRO A 425 17.62 14.35 -21.53
CA PRO A 425 17.35 14.21 -22.97
C PRO A 425 18.34 13.29 -23.71
N ASP A 426 19.43 12.86 -23.07
CA ASP A 426 20.51 12.12 -23.70
C ASP A 426 20.18 10.63 -23.83
N LYS A 427 20.09 10.15 -25.07
CA LYS A 427 19.74 8.77 -25.40
C LYS A 427 20.84 7.77 -25.03
N GLU A 428 22.10 8.20 -25.01
CA GLU A 428 23.21 7.33 -24.58
C GLU A 428 23.10 7.05 -23.09
N VAL A 429 22.67 8.04 -22.29
CA VAL A 429 22.35 7.83 -20.87
C VAL A 429 21.21 6.82 -20.72
N TRP A 430 20.16 6.91 -21.54
CA TRP A 430 19.04 5.96 -21.50
C TRP A 430 19.50 4.53 -21.77
N ALA A 431 20.31 4.34 -22.82
CA ALA A 431 20.85 3.03 -23.17
C ALA A 431 21.79 2.50 -22.08
N SER A 432 22.75 3.30 -21.62
CA SER A 432 23.76 2.91 -20.62
C SER A 432 23.17 2.55 -19.26
N ALA A 433 22.01 3.11 -18.91
CA ALA A 433 21.27 2.80 -17.70
C ALA A 433 20.54 1.45 -17.77
N CYS A 434 20.27 0.91 -18.96
CA CYS A 434 19.49 -0.30 -19.14
C CYS A 434 20.28 -1.57 -18.76
N PRO A 435 19.64 -2.55 -18.10
CA PRO A 435 20.24 -3.86 -17.84
C PRO A 435 20.71 -4.57 -19.13
N THR A 436 20.04 -4.33 -20.25
CA THR A 436 20.39 -4.88 -21.57
C THR A 436 21.66 -4.28 -22.17
N ALA A 437 22.28 -3.28 -21.54
CA ALA A 437 23.58 -2.72 -21.93
C ALA A 437 24.79 -3.43 -21.29
N VAL A 438 24.56 -4.46 -20.47
CA VAL A 438 25.64 -5.26 -19.88
C VAL A 438 26.14 -6.31 -20.86
N ASP A 439 27.41 -6.25 -21.24
CA ASP A 439 27.99 -7.19 -22.20
C ASP A 439 28.26 -8.57 -21.61
N ASP A 440 28.65 -8.61 -20.33
CA ASP A 440 28.99 -9.82 -19.58
C ASP A 440 28.52 -9.69 -18.12
N TRP A 441 27.38 -10.32 -17.84
CA TRP A 441 26.80 -10.35 -16.50
C TRP A 441 27.61 -11.21 -15.53
N GLY A 442 28.42 -12.17 -16.01
CA GLY A 442 29.30 -12.95 -15.14
C GLY A 442 30.41 -12.11 -14.51
N THR A 443 30.88 -11.09 -15.25
CA THR A 443 31.87 -10.12 -14.75
C THR A 443 31.22 -9.04 -13.89
N GLU A 444 30.09 -8.46 -14.30
CA GLU A 444 29.45 -7.40 -13.51
C GLU A 444 28.73 -7.94 -12.27
N TRP A 445 28.20 -9.16 -12.32
CA TRP A 445 27.42 -9.76 -11.24
C TRP A 445 27.84 -11.22 -10.94
N PRO A 446 29.07 -11.44 -10.45
CA PRO A 446 29.60 -12.78 -10.18
C PRO A 446 28.85 -13.54 -9.07
N GLU A 447 28.18 -12.82 -8.15
CA GLU A 447 27.35 -13.38 -7.10
C GLU A 447 25.99 -13.88 -7.61
N GLY A 448 25.61 -13.51 -8.84
CA GLY A 448 24.34 -13.87 -9.44
C GLY A 448 24.17 -15.38 -9.59
N ARG A 449 23.04 -15.89 -9.09
CA ARG A 449 22.67 -17.30 -9.17
C ARG A 449 21.38 -17.53 -9.93
N LYS A 450 20.39 -16.66 -9.73
CA LYS A 450 19.09 -16.81 -10.37
C LYS A 450 18.45 -15.46 -10.72
N VAL A 451 17.75 -15.44 -11.85
CA VAL A 451 16.80 -14.38 -12.21
C VAL A 451 15.44 -15.00 -12.41
N VAL A 452 14.42 -14.39 -11.82
CA VAL A 452 13.01 -14.68 -12.10
C VAL A 452 12.39 -13.46 -12.75
N LEU A 453 11.95 -13.60 -14.00
CA LEU A 453 11.20 -12.57 -14.72
C LEU A 453 9.72 -12.96 -14.69
N ALA A 454 8.91 -12.20 -13.96
CA ALA A 454 7.47 -12.37 -13.93
C ALA A 454 6.80 -11.26 -14.73
N GLN A 455 6.01 -11.62 -15.73
CA GLN A 455 5.34 -10.66 -16.61
C GLN A 455 3.91 -11.08 -16.87
N SER A 456 2.99 -10.12 -16.76
CA SER A 456 1.61 -10.32 -17.20
C SER A 456 1.48 -10.08 -18.71
N HIS A 457 0.77 -11.00 -19.39
CA HIS A 457 0.40 -10.84 -20.80
C HIS A 457 -0.73 -9.82 -21.01
N THR A 458 -1.43 -9.43 -19.95
CA THR A 458 -2.47 -8.39 -19.97
C THR A 458 -2.00 -7.07 -19.38
N ASP A 459 -0.69 -6.92 -19.17
CA ASP A 459 -0.08 -5.66 -18.76
C ASP A 459 -0.33 -4.60 -19.84
N GLU A 460 -0.95 -3.49 -19.43
CA GLU A 460 -1.35 -2.37 -20.27
C GLU A 460 -0.31 -1.25 -20.32
N LEU A 461 0.73 -1.31 -19.49
CA LEU A 461 1.75 -0.26 -19.38
C LEU A 461 3.12 -0.74 -19.87
N VAL A 462 3.44 -2.02 -19.72
CA VAL A 462 4.72 -2.62 -20.09
C VAL A 462 4.48 -3.83 -21.01
N PRO A 463 4.95 -3.79 -22.28
CA PRO A 463 4.80 -4.87 -23.21
C PRO A 463 5.67 -6.05 -22.81
N TYR A 464 5.15 -7.25 -23.09
CA TYR A 464 5.85 -8.51 -22.87
C TYR A 464 7.22 -8.59 -23.56
N SER A 465 7.44 -7.86 -24.66
CA SER A 465 8.71 -7.83 -25.38
C SER A 465 9.91 -7.38 -24.54
N GLN A 466 9.68 -6.60 -23.48
CA GLN A 466 10.74 -6.26 -22.51
C GLN A 466 11.26 -7.49 -21.79
N THR A 467 10.34 -8.31 -21.27
CA THR A 467 10.68 -9.53 -20.55
C THR A 467 11.33 -10.55 -21.48
N ASP A 468 10.79 -10.74 -22.69
CA ASP A 468 11.37 -11.63 -23.70
C ASP A 468 12.80 -11.22 -24.09
N GLN A 469 13.02 -9.92 -24.31
CA GLN A 469 14.34 -9.39 -24.63
C GLN A 469 15.31 -9.53 -23.46
N MET A 470 14.88 -9.22 -22.23
CA MET A 470 15.75 -9.34 -21.06
C MET A 470 16.14 -10.80 -20.80
N LYS A 471 15.19 -11.73 -20.93
CA LYS A 471 15.44 -13.17 -20.86
C LYS A 471 16.46 -13.61 -21.90
N SER A 472 16.26 -13.21 -23.16
CA SER A 472 17.17 -13.53 -24.26
C SER A 472 18.57 -12.97 -24.01
N HIS A 473 18.65 -11.72 -23.55
CA HIS A 473 19.89 -11.04 -23.23
C HIS A 473 20.65 -11.76 -22.12
N LEU A 474 20.02 -12.02 -20.97
CA LEU A 474 20.63 -12.74 -19.84
C LEU A 474 21.09 -14.14 -20.25
N THR A 475 20.26 -14.89 -20.98
CA THR A 475 20.61 -16.25 -21.43
C THR A 475 21.86 -16.25 -22.33
N SER A 476 22.06 -15.18 -23.12
CA SER A 476 23.22 -15.05 -23.99
C SER A 476 24.47 -14.49 -23.30
N ARG A 477 24.33 -13.73 -22.21
CA ARG A 477 25.42 -12.91 -21.62
C ARG A 477 25.76 -13.21 -20.15
N ALA A 478 25.04 -14.10 -19.46
CA ALA A 478 25.22 -14.33 -18.02
C ALA A 478 26.10 -15.52 -17.62
N GLY A 479 26.84 -16.08 -18.58
CA GLY A 479 27.64 -17.27 -18.34
C GLY A 479 26.79 -18.50 -17.97
N THR A 480 27.43 -19.57 -17.52
CA THR A 480 26.76 -20.84 -17.22
C THR A 480 26.17 -20.92 -15.81
N GLN A 481 26.49 -19.96 -14.94
CA GLN A 481 26.11 -19.98 -13.53
C GLN A 481 24.73 -19.38 -13.26
N LEU A 482 24.32 -18.36 -14.04
CA LEU A 482 23.06 -17.66 -13.80
C LEU A 482 21.88 -18.43 -14.41
N LYS A 483 20.97 -18.91 -13.56
CA LYS A 483 19.72 -19.53 -14.00
C LYS A 483 18.68 -18.46 -14.30
N VAL A 484 18.16 -18.41 -15.52
CA VAL A 484 17.10 -17.49 -15.91
C VAL A 484 15.78 -18.25 -16.00
N GLN A 485 14.79 -17.84 -15.22
CA GLN A 485 13.46 -18.41 -15.20
C GLN A 485 12.44 -17.32 -15.53
N GLU A 486 11.48 -17.67 -16.39
CA GLU A 486 10.30 -16.85 -16.62
C GLU A 486 9.11 -17.46 -15.89
N VAL A 487 8.28 -16.62 -15.29
CA VAL A 487 7.05 -17.01 -14.60
C VAL A 487 5.90 -16.17 -15.16
N ALA A 488 4.77 -16.80 -15.47
CA ALA A 488 3.59 -16.04 -15.86
C ALA A 488 3.06 -15.27 -14.65
N ALA A 489 2.75 -13.99 -14.84
CA ALA A 489 1.94 -13.21 -13.92
C ALA A 489 0.58 -12.90 -14.56
N THR A 490 -0.40 -12.45 -13.78
CA THR A 490 -1.73 -12.12 -14.27
C THR A 490 -2.13 -10.68 -13.95
N GLY A 491 -3.21 -10.22 -14.59
CA GLY A 491 -3.82 -8.91 -14.33
C GLY A 491 -3.13 -7.74 -15.02
N LYS A 492 -3.60 -6.54 -14.71
CA LYS A 492 -3.01 -5.27 -15.16
C LYS A 492 -1.69 -4.96 -14.47
N HIS A 493 -0.96 -3.98 -14.99
CA HIS A 493 0.40 -3.63 -14.56
C HIS A 493 0.56 -3.50 -13.04
N ASN A 494 -0.40 -2.83 -12.39
CA ASN A 494 -0.40 -2.55 -10.95
C ASN A 494 -1.18 -3.59 -10.12
N GLU A 495 -1.98 -4.45 -10.75
CA GLU A 495 -2.79 -5.43 -10.03
C GLU A 495 -1.91 -6.46 -9.30
N LEU A 496 -0.71 -6.75 -9.82
CA LEU A 496 0.21 -7.73 -9.26
C LEU A 496 0.64 -7.43 -7.81
N TRP A 497 0.79 -6.15 -7.44
CA TRP A 497 1.09 -5.77 -6.04
C TRP A 497 -0.16 -5.36 -5.25
N GLN A 498 -1.27 -5.03 -5.93
CA GLN A 498 -2.57 -4.77 -5.29
C GLN A 498 -3.27 -6.07 -4.83
N SER A 499 -3.01 -7.19 -5.51
CA SER A 499 -3.48 -8.53 -5.15
C SER A 499 -2.30 -9.38 -4.65
N PRO A 500 -2.03 -9.37 -3.33
CA PRO A 500 -0.79 -9.92 -2.78
C PRO A 500 -0.64 -11.43 -2.94
N GLU A 501 -1.71 -12.16 -3.29
CA GLU A 501 -1.70 -13.62 -3.41
C GLU A 501 -0.69 -14.15 -4.43
N GLU A 502 -0.75 -13.68 -5.68
CA GLU A 502 0.13 -14.14 -6.76
C GLU A 502 1.59 -13.73 -6.50
N LEU A 503 1.80 -12.48 -6.10
CA LEU A 503 3.13 -11.97 -5.74
C LEU A 503 3.78 -12.77 -4.60
N VAL A 504 3.02 -13.10 -3.56
CA VAL A 504 3.50 -13.93 -2.44
C VAL A 504 3.86 -15.34 -2.93
N GLN A 505 3.06 -15.95 -3.81
CA GLN A 505 3.36 -17.27 -4.38
C GLN A 505 4.65 -17.27 -5.20
N ILE A 506 4.84 -16.28 -6.07
CA ILE A 506 6.07 -16.12 -6.86
C ILE A 506 7.28 -16.02 -5.93
N LEU A 507 7.21 -15.15 -4.92
CA LEU A 507 8.33 -14.93 -4.01
C LEU A 507 8.60 -16.14 -3.11
N LEU A 508 7.58 -16.85 -2.64
CA LEU A 508 7.78 -18.10 -1.87
C LEU A 508 8.50 -19.17 -2.71
N ALA A 509 8.08 -19.37 -3.97
CA ALA A 509 8.76 -20.29 -4.88
C ALA A 509 10.22 -19.87 -5.16
N VAL A 510 10.50 -18.56 -5.18
CA VAL A 510 11.87 -18.05 -5.27
C VAL A 510 12.67 -18.40 -4.02
N VAL A 511 12.12 -18.17 -2.82
CA VAL A 511 12.78 -18.49 -1.54
C VAL A 511 13.05 -19.99 -1.41
N GLU A 512 12.11 -20.86 -1.78
CA GLU A 512 12.34 -22.32 -1.81
C GLU A 512 13.52 -22.68 -2.70
N SER A 513 13.60 -22.06 -3.87
CA SER A 513 14.73 -22.28 -4.78
C SER A 513 16.04 -21.64 -4.31
N PHE A 514 15.98 -20.66 -3.40
CA PHE A 514 17.16 -20.00 -2.81
C PHE A 514 17.87 -20.93 -1.81
N GLU A 515 17.11 -21.66 -0.99
CA GLU A 515 17.67 -22.61 -0.01
C GLU A 515 18.42 -23.79 -0.68
N GLY A 516 18.20 -24.05 -1.97
CA GLY A 516 18.90 -25.07 -2.75
C GLY A 516 20.07 -24.55 -3.60
N LEU A 517 20.56 -23.32 -3.35
CA LEU A 517 21.68 -22.71 -4.08
C LEU A 517 23.07 -22.98 -3.46
N ASP A 518 23.13 -23.70 -2.34
CA ASP A 518 24.37 -24.08 -1.63
C ASP A 518 25.27 -25.04 -2.42
#